data_AF-A0A8S3K749-F1
#
_entry.id   AF-A0A8S3K749-F1
#
_cell.length_a   1.000
_cell.length_b   1.000
_cell.length_c   1.000
_cell.angle_alpha   90.00
_cell.angle_beta   90.00
_cell.angle_gamma   90.00
#
_symmetry.space_group_name_H-M   'P 1'
#
loop_
_entity.id
_entity.type
_entity.pdbx_description
1 polymer ?
#
loop_
_entity_poly.entity_id
_entity_poly.type
_entity_poly.pdbx_seq_one_letter_code
_entity_poly.pdbx_strand_id
1 'polypeptide(L)'
;DGNWSPWSPWNNCTADCNGGERIRTRQCNQPTPKCDGAPCEGTSSQSEPCNTFPCRNGTCTGGKILSNCSNSCDTSCSTLTCNGQCSEPEICQTGCICANDTVMDANGNCVMPSTCQCLYEG
;
A
#
# COMPACT_ATOMS: atom_id res chain seq x y z
N ASP A 1 -26.88 15.91 31.99
CA ASP A 1 -25.56 15.61 31.39
C ASP A 1 -25.77 15.18 29.95
N GLY A 2 -25.06 15.80 29.01
CA GLY A 2 -25.11 15.40 27.60
C GLY A 2 -24.22 14.18 27.37
N ASN A 3 -24.61 13.28 26.47
CA ASN A 3 -23.75 12.16 26.08
C ASN A 3 -23.46 12.16 24.58
N TRP A 4 -22.26 11.70 24.25
CA TRP A 4 -21.78 11.59 22.88
C TRP A 4 -22.50 10.49 22.12
N SER A 5 -22.86 10.78 20.87
CA SER A 5 -23.20 9.76 19.88
C SER A 5 -22.00 8.87 19.60
N PRO A 6 -22.21 7.68 19.01
CA PRO A 6 -21.16 6.96 18.31
C PRO A 6 -20.44 7.88 17.33
N TRP A 7 -19.15 7.64 17.18
CA TRP A 7 -18.36 8.28 16.14
C TRP A 7 -18.89 7.91 14.76
N SER A 8 -18.87 8.87 13.84
CA SER A 8 -19.01 8.58 12.42
C SER A 8 -17.88 7.66 11.96
N PRO A 9 -18.06 6.96 10.82
CA PRO A 9 -16.94 6.40 10.09
C PRO A 9 -15.90 7.50 9.81
N TRP A 10 -14.64 7.09 9.69
CA TRP A 10 -13.60 7.96 9.17
C TRP A 10 -13.93 8.36 7.73
N ASN A 11 -13.65 9.62 7.37
CA ASN A 11 -13.67 10.02 5.98
C ASN A 11 -12.48 9.41 5.20
N ASN A 12 -12.47 9.64 3.89
CA ASN A 12 -11.31 9.33 3.07
C ASN A 12 -10.10 10.15 3.54
N CYS A 13 -8.92 9.54 3.46
CA CYS A 13 -7.67 10.24 3.73
C CYS A 13 -7.50 11.39 2.75
N THR A 14 -6.96 12.53 3.20
CA THR A 14 -6.70 13.69 2.33
C THR A 14 -5.63 13.44 1.28
N ALA A 15 -4.78 12.43 1.48
CA ALA A 15 -3.75 12.03 0.54
C ALA A 15 -3.69 10.51 0.44
N ASP A 16 -3.46 9.98 -0.76
CA ASP A 16 -3.31 8.53 -0.97
C ASP A 16 -1.94 8.01 -0.53
N CYS A 17 -0.96 8.90 -0.31
CA CYS A 17 0.41 8.60 0.08
C CYS A 17 1.14 9.89 0.55
N ASN A 18 2.40 9.77 1.01
CA ASN A 18 3.21 10.85 1.61
C ASN A 18 2.63 11.46 2.91
N GLY A 19 1.65 10.79 3.51
CA GLY A 19 0.92 11.31 4.66
C GLY A 19 -0.25 12.19 4.26
N GLY A 20 -1.42 11.81 4.76
CA GLY A 20 -2.62 12.63 4.79
C GLY A 20 -3.24 12.59 6.19
N GLU A 21 -4.41 13.18 6.31
CA GLU A 21 -5.21 13.20 7.53
C GLU A 21 -6.61 12.68 7.21
N ARG A 22 -7.19 11.91 8.13
CA ARG A 22 -8.60 11.55 8.08
C ARG A 22 -9.29 12.04 9.34
N ILE A 23 -10.57 12.37 9.20
CA ILE A 23 -11.40 13.02 10.20
C ILE A 23 -12.65 12.17 10.44
N ARG A 24 -13.05 12.06 11.71
CA ARG A 24 -14.35 11.55 12.13
C ARG A 24 -15.01 12.51 13.10
N THR A 25 -16.34 12.47 13.16
CA THR A 25 -17.13 13.39 14.00
C THR A 25 -18.13 12.64 14.87
N ARG A 26 -18.55 13.28 15.96
CA ARG A 26 -19.62 12.79 16.85
C ARG A 26 -20.44 13.97 17.34
N GLN A 27 -21.68 13.71 17.75
CA GLN A 27 -22.60 14.74 18.21
C GLN A 27 -22.92 14.55 19.70
N CYS A 28 -23.08 15.64 20.43
CA CYS A 28 -23.50 15.62 21.83
C CYS A 28 -25.04 15.60 21.90
N ASN A 29 -25.66 14.49 21.49
CA ASN A 29 -27.12 14.40 21.34
C ASN A 29 -27.74 13.08 21.85
N GLN A 30 -27.00 12.25 22.60
CA GLN A 30 -27.47 10.94 23.06
C GLN A 30 -27.41 10.72 24.58
N PRO A 31 -28.10 11.51 25.44
CA PRO A 31 -29.16 12.45 25.09
C PRO A 31 -28.64 13.89 24.92
N THR A 32 -29.38 14.71 24.19
CA THR A 32 -29.12 16.15 24.10
C THR A 32 -29.21 16.78 25.48
N PRO A 33 -28.18 17.53 25.95
CA PRO A 33 -28.26 18.22 27.22
C PRO A 33 -29.43 19.22 27.20
N LYS A 34 -30.30 19.16 28.21
CA LYS A 34 -31.42 20.09 28.42
C LYS A 34 -31.10 21.03 29.58
N CYS A 35 -31.59 22.26 29.51
CA CYS A 35 -31.45 23.29 30.55
C CYS A 35 -29.97 23.52 30.93
N ASP A 36 -29.60 23.27 32.19
CA ASP A 36 -28.25 23.38 32.77
C ASP A 36 -27.45 22.05 32.71
N GLY A 37 -27.81 21.12 31.83
CA GLY A 37 -27.06 19.88 31.66
C GLY A 37 -25.63 20.16 31.19
N ALA A 38 -24.64 19.55 31.86
CA ALA A 38 -23.24 19.71 31.46
C ALA A 38 -23.03 19.33 29.98
N PRO A 39 -22.20 20.10 29.24
CA PRO A 39 -21.84 19.76 27.87
C PRO A 39 -21.02 18.45 27.85
N CYS A 40 -21.01 17.77 26.71
CA CYS A 40 -20.18 16.59 26.57
C CYS A 40 -18.70 16.97 26.65
N GLU A 41 -17.97 16.37 27.59
CA GLU A 41 -16.53 16.58 27.76
C GLU A 41 -15.73 16.00 26.58
N GLY A 42 -14.80 16.79 26.05
CA GLY A 42 -13.94 16.44 24.92
C GLY A 42 -14.38 17.02 23.57
N THR A 43 -13.73 16.61 22.48
CA THR A 43 -13.97 17.18 21.15
C THR A 43 -15.08 16.44 20.39
N SER A 44 -15.80 17.18 19.53
CA SER A 44 -16.78 16.63 18.58
C SER A 44 -16.15 16.16 17.26
N SER A 45 -14.89 16.49 17.03
CA SER A 45 -14.11 16.10 15.85
C SER A 45 -12.78 15.50 16.30
N GLN A 46 -12.34 14.46 15.59
CA GLN A 46 -11.04 13.85 15.77
C GLN A 46 -10.37 13.69 14.41
N SER A 47 -9.09 14.03 14.35
CA SER A 47 -8.23 13.76 13.21
C SER A 47 -7.15 12.74 13.56
N GLU A 48 -6.71 11.97 12.56
CA GLU A 48 -5.55 11.10 12.69
C GLU A 48 -4.76 11.02 11.37
N PRO A 49 -3.43 10.81 11.45
CA PRO A 49 -2.62 10.60 10.26
C PRO A 49 -3.00 9.30 9.56
N CYS A 50 -3.02 9.35 8.24
CA CYS A 50 -3.25 8.18 7.37
C CYS A 50 -2.30 8.22 6.18
N ASN A 51 -2.14 7.09 5.50
CA ASN A 51 -1.33 6.97 4.29
C ASN A 51 0.08 7.57 4.39
N THR A 52 0.74 7.38 5.55
CA THR A 52 2.09 7.91 5.85
C THR A 52 3.21 7.22 5.08
N PHE A 53 2.88 6.20 4.30
CA PHE A 53 3.83 5.59 3.38
C PHE A 53 4.20 6.59 2.28
N PRO A 54 5.47 6.69 1.88
CA PRO A 54 5.88 7.61 0.84
C PRO A 54 5.13 7.31 -0.47
N CYS A 55 4.71 8.36 -1.17
CA CYS A 55 4.27 8.22 -2.55
C CYS A 55 5.42 7.66 -3.35
N ARG A 56 5.17 6.53 -4.00
CA ARG A 56 6.14 5.98 -4.93
C ARG A 56 6.09 6.84 -6.19
N ASN A 57 6.93 7.87 -6.22
CA ASN A 57 7.46 8.40 -7.47
C ASN A 57 8.46 7.36 -8.03
N GLY A 58 8.02 6.11 -8.13
CA GLY A 58 8.82 4.98 -8.58
C GLY A 58 8.98 5.12 -10.07
N THR A 59 9.92 5.95 -10.51
CA THR A 59 10.43 5.86 -11.87
C THR A 59 11.16 4.53 -11.96
N CYS A 60 10.43 3.49 -12.29
CA CYS A 60 11.03 2.20 -12.63
C CYS A 60 11.86 2.41 -13.90
N THR A 61 13.18 2.31 -13.80
CA THR A 61 14.11 2.47 -14.91
C THR A 61 14.43 1.10 -15.53
N GLY A 62 14.91 1.08 -16.77
CA GLY A 62 15.36 -0.16 -17.41
C GLY A 62 14.23 -1.12 -17.82
N GLY A 63 13.07 -0.58 -18.26
CA GLY A 63 11.95 -1.36 -18.78
C GLY A 63 11.03 -1.97 -17.72
N LYS A 64 11.21 -1.59 -16.45
CA LYS A 64 10.38 -2.03 -15.33
C LYS A 64 9.11 -1.18 -15.21
N ILE A 65 8.05 -1.79 -14.72
CA ILE A 65 6.80 -1.12 -14.33
C ILE A 65 6.57 -1.25 -12.84
N LEU A 66 5.88 -0.27 -12.28
CA LEU A 66 5.46 -0.32 -10.88
C LEU A 66 4.34 -1.34 -10.74
N SER A 67 4.56 -2.36 -9.92
CA SER A 67 3.54 -3.32 -9.54
C SER A 67 3.23 -3.20 -8.06
N ASN A 68 1.96 -3.33 -7.71
CA ASN A 68 1.52 -3.46 -6.32
C ASN A 68 1.92 -4.81 -5.71
N CYS A 69 2.38 -5.74 -6.55
CA CYS A 69 2.92 -7.04 -6.19
C CYS A 69 4.25 -7.27 -6.91
N SER A 70 5.34 -6.80 -6.31
CA SER A 70 6.69 -6.96 -6.87
C SER A 70 7.48 -8.09 -6.25
N ASN A 71 7.10 -8.59 -5.08
CA ASN A 71 7.75 -9.74 -4.43
C ASN A 71 7.00 -11.07 -4.70
N SER A 72 6.08 -11.04 -5.66
CA SER A 72 5.44 -12.23 -6.20
C SER A 72 6.43 -12.85 -7.18
N CYS A 73 7.32 -13.71 -6.68
CA CYS A 73 8.30 -14.46 -7.48
C CYS A 73 8.94 -13.65 -8.62
N ASP A 74 9.98 -12.89 -8.30
CA ASP A 74 10.69 -12.09 -9.29
C ASP A 74 11.03 -12.94 -10.51
N THR A 75 10.45 -12.53 -11.65
CA THR A 75 10.70 -13.08 -12.97
C THR A 75 12.12 -12.70 -13.36
N SER A 76 13.11 -13.41 -12.84
CA SER A 76 14.52 -13.26 -13.20
C SER A 76 14.95 -14.39 -14.12
N CYS A 77 16.01 -14.16 -14.89
CA CYS A 77 16.58 -15.22 -15.71
C CYS A 77 16.95 -16.47 -14.90
N SER A 78 17.32 -16.31 -13.62
CA SER A 78 17.65 -17.42 -12.72
C SER A 78 16.45 -18.26 -12.29
N THR A 79 15.24 -17.68 -12.16
CA THR A 79 14.04 -18.41 -11.73
C THR A 79 13.36 -19.16 -12.89
N LEU A 80 13.47 -18.65 -14.12
CA LEU A 80 12.99 -19.31 -15.35
C LEU A 80 13.72 -20.60 -15.69
N THR A 81 15.05 -20.63 -15.52
CA THR A 81 15.88 -21.79 -15.92
C THR A 81 15.89 -22.92 -14.89
N CYS A 82 15.39 -22.68 -13.68
CA CYS A 82 15.49 -23.62 -12.56
C CYS A 82 14.15 -24.24 -12.14
N ASN A 83 13.17 -24.34 -13.05
CA ASN A 83 11.87 -24.93 -12.75
C ASN A 83 11.25 -24.31 -11.49
N GLY A 84 11.43 -22.98 -11.33
CA GLY A 84 11.11 -22.25 -10.11
C GLY A 84 9.64 -22.45 -9.75
N GLN A 85 9.38 -23.32 -8.78
CA GLN A 85 8.06 -23.48 -8.23
C GLN A 85 7.80 -22.25 -7.36
N CYS A 86 6.98 -21.35 -7.88
CA CYS A 86 6.35 -20.30 -7.11
C CYS A 86 5.37 -20.89 -6.11
N SER A 87 5.94 -21.34 -4.99
CA SER A 87 5.18 -21.44 -3.77
C SER A 87 5.03 -20.01 -3.27
N GLU A 88 3.85 -19.43 -3.43
CA GLU A 88 3.50 -18.09 -2.94
C GLU A 88 4.23 -17.73 -1.63
N PRO A 89 4.73 -16.50 -1.47
CA PRO A 89 4.88 -15.92 -0.16
C PRO A 89 3.76 -14.90 0.09
N GLU A 90 3.08 -15.11 1.22
CA GLU A 90 1.83 -14.55 1.73
C GLU A 90 1.71 -13.02 1.85
N ILE A 91 2.60 -12.18 1.29
CA ILE A 91 2.44 -10.71 1.38
C ILE A 91 2.90 -10.00 0.11
N CYS A 92 1.92 -9.53 -0.66
CA CYS A 92 2.09 -8.64 -1.80
C CYS A 92 2.70 -7.30 -1.36
N GLN A 93 3.97 -7.07 -1.69
CA GLN A 93 4.62 -5.78 -1.47
C GLN A 93 4.81 -5.08 -2.80
N THR A 94 4.44 -3.80 -2.87
CA THR A 94 4.65 -2.97 -4.05
C THR A 94 6.15 -2.90 -4.39
N GLY A 95 6.52 -2.80 -5.66
CA GLY A 95 7.91 -2.66 -6.16
C GLY A 95 7.95 -2.60 -7.70
N CYS A 96 9.14 -2.70 -8.30
CA CYS A 96 9.32 -2.62 -9.75
C CYS A 96 9.53 -4.02 -10.35
N ILE A 97 8.63 -4.44 -11.25
CA ILE A 97 8.73 -5.71 -11.99
C ILE A 97 9.02 -5.46 -13.47
N CYS A 98 9.49 -6.48 -14.18
CA CYS A 98 9.61 -6.40 -15.63
C CYS A 98 8.24 -6.52 -16.32
N ALA A 99 7.97 -5.64 -17.31
CA ALA A 99 6.72 -5.63 -18.07
C ALA A 99 6.75 -6.61 -19.25
N ASN A 100 5.59 -6.86 -19.88
CA ASN A 100 5.47 -7.59 -21.15
C ASN A 100 6.19 -8.95 -21.16
N ASP A 101 6.02 -9.75 -20.10
CA ASP A 101 6.61 -11.10 -19.97
C ASP A 101 8.15 -11.13 -20.06
N THR A 102 8.80 -9.98 -19.89
CA THR A 102 10.26 -9.88 -19.79
C THR A 102 10.72 -10.20 -18.37
N VAL A 103 11.99 -10.57 -18.27
CA VAL A 103 12.62 -11.03 -17.03
C VAL A 103 13.88 -10.26 -16.72
N MET A 104 14.21 -10.16 -15.44
CA MET A 104 15.37 -9.43 -14.97
C MET A 104 16.64 -10.24 -15.20
N ASP A 105 17.60 -9.67 -15.93
CA ASP A 105 18.96 -10.22 -16.05
C ASP A 105 19.77 -9.99 -14.75
N ALA A 106 20.98 -10.55 -14.69
CA ALA A 106 21.89 -10.36 -13.55
C ALA A 106 22.34 -8.89 -13.33
N ASN A 107 22.15 -8.02 -14.34
CA ASN A 107 22.50 -6.60 -14.29
C ASN A 107 21.30 -5.71 -13.91
N GLY A 108 20.12 -6.29 -13.69
CA GLY A 108 18.92 -5.56 -13.34
C GLY A 108 18.12 -5.00 -14.53
N ASN A 109 18.41 -5.42 -15.77
CA ASN A 109 17.68 -5.03 -16.97
C ASN A 109 16.57 -6.03 -17.32
N CYS A 110 15.47 -5.54 -17.87
CA CYS A 110 14.41 -6.41 -18.38
C CYS A 110 14.72 -6.88 -19.80
N VAL A 111 14.89 -8.19 -19.96
CA VAL A 111 15.24 -8.85 -21.22
C VAL A 111 14.24 -9.96 -21.54
N MET A 112 14.22 -10.42 -22.79
CA MET A 112 13.36 -11.55 -23.16
C MET A 112 13.83 -12.85 -22.49
N PRO A 113 12.92 -13.75 -22.05
CA PRO A 113 13.30 -15.05 -21.48
C PRO A 113 14.25 -15.85 -22.37
N SER A 114 14.10 -15.76 -23.70
CA SER A 114 14.96 -16.43 -24.69
C SER A 114 16.40 -15.91 -24.73
N THR A 115 16.66 -14.74 -24.14
CA THR A 115 18.01 -14.13 -24.08
C THR A 115 18.71 -14.44 -22.76
N CYS A 116 18.04 -15.09 -21.83
CA CYS A 116 18.66 -15.57 -20.60
C CYS A 116 19.74 -16.59 -20.95
N GLN A 117 20.99 -16.23 -20.66
CA GLN A 117 22.08 -17.19 -20.74
C GLN A 117 21.96 -18.12 -19.53
N CYS A 118 21.62 -19.38 -19.75
CA CYS A 118 21.78 -20.41 -18.73
C CYS A 118 23.27 -20.44 -18.37
N LEU A 119 23.63 -20.00 -17.16
CA LEU A 119 24.91 -20.39 -16.57
C LEU A 119 24.79 -21.88 -16.28
N TYR A 120 25.13 -22.69 -17.27
CA TYR A 120 25.45 -24.09 -17.07
C TYR A 120 26.77 -24.09 -16.30
N GLU A 121 26.69 -24.07 -14.96
CA GLU A 121 27.81 -24.44 -14.11
C GLU A 121 28.06 -25.92 -14.41
N GLY A 122 29.05 -26.17 -15.27
CA GLY A 122 29.48 -27.50 -15.68
C GLY A 122 30.10 -28.29 -14.55
#